data_AF-A0ABD1V9S7-F1
#
_entry.id   AF-A0ABD1V9S7-F1
#
_cell.length_a   1.000
_cell.length_b   1.000
_cell.length_c   1.000
_cell.angle_alpha   90.00
_cell.angle_beta   90.00
_cell.angle_gamma   90.00
#
_symmetry.space_group_name_H-M   'P 1'
#
loop_
_entity.id
_entity.type
_entity.pdbx_description
1 polymer ?
#
loop_
_entity_poly.entity_id
_entity_poly.type
_entity_poly.pdbx_seq_one_letter_code
_entity_poly.pdbx_strand_id
1 'polypeptide(L)'
;MTILIDQPPLEIEVNEKKVTNSEEMELVLEGGFVVPNANAFGHTFRDYNVESDRQYGVENFYKTNHICQTYEFVKKMGEEYGKLDKVEMGIWECCELLNNIVDESDPDLDEPQIEHLLQTAEAIRKDYPDEDWMHLTGLIHDLGKILLHPIFSKLPQWAVVGDTFPVGCAFDESIVHHKYFKENPDFNNPKYNNKYGVYSEGCGLEKVLMSWGHDDYMYMVAKENKTTLPSAALFIIRFHSFYALHRSGAYKYLMNEEDKENLEWLKIFNKYDLYSKSRVRVDVEKVRPYYLSLIEKYFPAKLSCGYMSPEYTLDGLFSTKSDVFSFGVVVLEIISRKRNVGFHQSNEDLNLLGHVWRLWSENKALDVVDPILLESCDKSEVIKCINVGLLEAIGLKKRKMKLSVSWPDRI
;
A
#
# COMPACT_ATOMS: atom_id res chain seq x y z
N MET A 1 44.16 78.71 14.04
CA MET A 1 44.54 77.90 15.21
C MET A 1 43.25 77.55 15.90
N THR A 2 42.66 76.41 15.53
CA THR A 2 41.43 75.89 16.13
C THR A 2 41.63 74.39 16.21
N ILE A 3 41.63 73.90 17.44
CA ILE A 3 41.98 72.54 17.82
C ILE A 3 40.74 71.66 17.57
N LEU A 4 40.90 70.65 16.72
CA LEU A 4 39.94 69.57 16.53
C LEU A 4 40.25 68.48 17.56
N ILE A 5 39.24 68.06 18.32
CA ILE A 5 39.34 66.98 19.30
C ILE A 5 38.90 65.69 18.62
N ASP A 6 39.81 64.72 18.55
CA ASP A 6 39.58 63.37 18.03
C ASP A 6 38.76 62.51 19.01
N GLN A 7 37.79 61.75 18.48
CA GLN A 7 37.19 60.58 19.17
C GLN A 7 37.77 59.28 18.57
N PRO A 8 38.22 58.31 19.38
CA PRO A 8 38.55 56.96 18.91
C PRO A 8 37.30 56.05 18.77
N PRO A 9 37.40 54.92 18.04
CA PRO A 9 36.27 54.21 17.44
C PRO A 9 35.49 53.31 18.40
N LEU A 10 34.19 53.12 18.11
CA LEU A 10 33.37 52.04 18.65
C LEU A 10 33.75 50.70 18.00
N GLU A 11 34.31 49.79 18.78
CA GLU A 11 34.25 48.35 18.49
C GLU A 11 32.92 47.82 19.03
N ILE A 12 32.09 47.26 18.15
CA ILE A 12 30.91 46.48 18.52
C ILE A 12 31.26 45.02 18.27
N GLU A 13 31.50 44.27 19.34
CA GLU A 13 31.56 42.81 19.31
C GLU A 13 30.16 42.25 18.97
N VAL A 14 30.05 41.62 17.81
CA VAL A 14 28.88 40.84 17.43
C VAL A 14 29.02 39.47 18.08
N ASN A 15 28.28 39.24 19.17
CA ASN A 15 28.16 37.94 19.80
C ASN A 15 26.92 37.22 19.22
N GLU A 16 27.15 36.15 18.45
CA GLU A 16 26.11 35.31 17.86
C GLU A 16 25.25 34.65 18.96
N LYS A 17 24.04 35.16 19.16
CA LYS A 17 23.01 34.47 19.95
C LYS A 17 22.27 33.46 19.06
N LYS A 18 22.51 32.17 19.34
CA LYS A 18 21.65 31.05 18.97
C LYS A 18 20.18 31.41 19.22
N VAL A 19 19.39 31.36 18.17
CA VAL A 19 17.92 31.44 18.22
C VAL A 19 17.43 30.13 18.83
N THR A 20 16.88 30.20 20.03
CA THR A 20 16.13 29.11 20.66
C THR A 20 14.75 29.02 20.02
N ASN A 21 14.40 27.81 19.54
CA ASN A 21 13.09 27.46 19.00
C ASN A 21 11.95 27.95 19.90
N SER A 22 10.97 28.58 19.28
CA SER A 22 9.67 28.88 19.87
C SER A 22 8.96 27.58 20.23
N GLU A 23 8.47 27.53 21.47
CA GLU A 23 7.68 26.46 22.05
C GLU A 23 6.40 26.22 21.23
N GLU A 24 6.33 25.11 20.50
CA GLU A 24 5.06 24.48 20.17
C GLU A 24 4.54 23.82 21.44
N MET A 25 3.37 24.27 21.92
CA MET A 25 2.68 23.66 23.05
C MET A 25 2.18 22.26 22.66
N GLU A 26 3.04 21.26 22.78
CA GLU A 26 2.67 19.86 22.71
C GLU A 26 1.93 19.50 24.01
N LEU A 27 0.64 19.16 23.91
CA LEU A 27 -0.13 18.54 24.99
C LEU A 27 0.41 17.12 25.20
N VAL A 28 1.58 17.01 25.84
CA VAL A 28 2.09 15.72 26.30
C VAL A 28 1.22 15.28 27.48
N LEU A 29 0.28 14.36 27.22
CA LEU A 29 -0.43 13.64 28.27
C LEU A 29 0.61 13.00 29.20
N GLU A 30 0.45 13.13 30.52
CA GLU A 30 1.34 12.48 31.49
C GLU A 30 1.41 10.97 31.19
N GLY A 31 2.57 10.51 30.71
CA GLY A 31 2.79 9.11 30.31
C GLY A 31 2.73 8.81 28.82
N GLY A 32 2.67 9.80 27.92
CA GLY A 32 2.64 9.62 26.46
C GLY A 32 3.89 8.96 25.83
N PHE A 33 3.90 8.79 24.50
CA PHE A 33 5.02 8.23 23.74
C PHE A 33 6.23 9.17 23.78
N VAL A 34 7.36 8.63 24.23
CA VAL A 34 8.62 9.37 24.33
C VAL A 34 9.43 9.13 23.07
N VAL A 35 9.68 10.19 22.30
CA VAL A 35 10.52 10.15 21.11
C VAL A 35 11.95 9.72 21.50
N PRO A 36 12.49 8.65 20.92
CA PRO A 36 13.84 8.19 21.23
C PRO A 36 14.89 9.14 20.66
N ASN A 37 16.02 9.27 21.36
CA ASN A 37 17.13 10.14 20.94
C ASN A 37 17.92 9.61 19.74
N ALA A 38 17.72 8.36 19.34
CA ALA A 38 18.41 7.69 18.22
C ALA A 38 17.56 6.51 17.67
N ASN A 39 17.80 6.14 16.41
CA ASN A 39 17.16 4.99 15.74
C ASN A 39 17.65 3.64 16.30
N ALA A 40 17.13 2.52 15.77
CA ALA A 40 17.49 1.18 16.23
C ALA A 40 18.99 0.80 16.02
N PHE A 41 19.73 1.63 15.27
CA PHE A 41 21.17 1.51 15.01
C PHE A 41 22.02 2.53 15.79
N GLY A 42 21.40 3.41 16.59
CA GLY A 42 22.11 4.43 17.38
C GLY A 42 22.46 5.71 16.61
N HIS A 43 21.88 5.93 15.43
CA HIS A 43 22.06 7.14 14.62
C HIS A 43 20.87 8.08 14.70
N THR A 44 21.01 9.30 14.17
CA THR A 44 19.90 10.22 13.91
C THR A 44 18.93 9.61 12.89
N PHE A 45 17.63 9.71 13.17
CA PHE A 45 16.58 9.24 12.25
C PHE A 45 16.69 9.94 10.88
N ARG A 46 16.52 9.16 9.81
CA ARG A 46 16.54 9.64 8.41
C ARG A 46 17.80 10.42 8.04
N ASP A 47 18.95 10.00 8.56
CA ASP A 47 20.23 10.59 8.19
C ASP A 47 20.86 9.85 7.01
N TYR A 48 20.63 10.38 5.81
CA TYR A 48 21.14 9.82 4.55
C TYR A 48 22.63 10.12 4.31
N ASN A 49 23.26 10.92 5.17
CA ASN A 49 24.65 11.34 5.00
C ASN A 49 25.63 10.58 5.92
N VAL A 50 25.14 9.78 6.89
CA VAL A 50 26.01 8.96 7.74
C VAL A 50 26.66 7.86 6.91
N GLU A 51 27.99 7.76 7.03
CA GLU A 51 28.74 6.60 6.54
C GLU A 51 28.23 5.35 7.26
N SER A 52 27.47 4.53 6.53
CA SER A 52 26.94 3.25 7.00
C SER A 52 26.97 2.25 5.85
N ASP A 53 27.01 0.96 6.18
CA ASP A 53 26.98 -0.13 5.17
C ASP A 53 25.74 -0.05 4.26
N ARG A 54 24.67 0.63 4.70
CA ARG A 54 23.42 0.85 3.95
C ARG A 54 23.44 2.09 3.05
N GLN A 55 24.31 3.06 3.30
CA GLN A 55 24.30 4.37 2.62
C GLN A 55 24.33 4.22 1.09
N TYR A 56 25.24 3.38 0.58
CA TYR A 56 25.37 3.11 -0.86
C TYR A 56 24.13 2.42 -1.45
N GLY A 57 23.48 1.55 -0.68
CA GLY A 57 22.25 0.87 -1.08
C GLY A 57 21.08 1.86 -1.20
N VAL A 58 20.87 2.68 -0.17
CA VAL A 58 19.80 3.69 -0.11
C VAL A 58 19.99 4.76 -1.19
N GLU A 59 21.21 5.23 -1.42
CA GLU A 59 21.46 6.22 -2.48
C GLU A 59 21.20 5.65 -3.89
N ASN A 60 21.62 4.41 -4.17
CA ASN A 60 21.33 3.76 -5.46
C ASN A 60 19.85 3.44 -5.65
N PHE A 61 19.15 3.09 -4.56
CA PHE A 61 17.71 2.93 -4.55
C PHE A 61 17.03 4.23 -5.00
N TYR A 62 17.32 5.35 -4.34
CA TYR A 62 16.71 6.64 -4.67
C TYR A 62 17.15 7.16 -6.04
N LYS A 63 18.38 6.90 -6.46
CA LYS A 63 18.82 7.17 -7.83
C LYS A 63 17.90 6.47 -8.84
N THR A 64 17.66 5.17 -8.67
CA THR A 64 16.83 4.39 -9.60
C THR A 64 15.38 4.83 -9.55
N ASN A 65 14.83 5.06 -8.34
CA ASN A 65 13.49 5.59 -8.14
C ASN A 65 13.31 6.92 -8.90
N HIS A 66 14.16 7.91 -8.66
CA HIS A 66 14.04 9.24 -9.27
C HIS A 66 14.21 9.21 -10.78
N ILE A 67 15.00 8.29 -11.34
CA ILE A 67 15.17 8.16 -12.79
C ILE A 67 13.94 7.52 -13.45
N CYS A 68 13.36 6.51 -12.80
CA CYS A 68 12.34 5.65 -13.42
C CYS A 68 10.89 6.08 -13.14
N GLN A 69 10.62 6.80 -12.05
CA GLN A 69 9.31 7.35 -11.72
C GLN A 69 8.96 8.53 -12.65
N THR A 70 8.42 8.20 -13.82
CA THR A 70 7.90 9.18 -14.81
C THR A 70 6.38 9.26 -14.74
N TYR A 71 5.81 10.35 -15.25
CA TYR A 71 4.37 10.55 -15.36
C TYR A 71 3.67 9.39 -16.09
N GLU A 72 4.26 8.91 -17.20
CA GLU A 72 3.70 7.79 -17.96
C GLU A 72 3.84 6.45 -17.23
N PHE A 73 4.96 6.24 -16.52
CA PHE A 73 5.14 5.05 -15.68
C PHE A 73 4.05 4.98 -14.60
N VAL A 74 3.87 6.06 -13.83
CA VAL A 74 2.88 6.12 -12.75
C VAL A 74 1.46 5.89 -13.27
N LYS A 75 1.09 6.52 -14.39
CA LYS A 75 -0.22 6.28 -15.02
C LYS A 75 -0.43 4.80 -15.36
N LYS A 76 0.55 4.17 -15.98
CA LYS A 76 0.49 2.74 -16.33
C LYS A 76 0.33 1.87 -15.07
N MET A 77 1.05 2.18 -14.00
CA MET A 77 0.94 1.44 -12.75
C MET A 77 -0.44 1.59 -12.12
N GLY A 78 -0.99 2.81 -12.09
CA GLY A 78 -2.36 3.06 -11.64
C GLY A 78 -3.41 2.31 -12.45
N GLU A 79 -3.27 2.26 -13.78
CA GLU A 79 -4.16 1.48 -14.65
C GLU A 79 -4.05 -0.04 -14.42
N GLU A 80 -2.84 -0.54 -14.17
CA GLU A 80 -2.60 -1.98 -13.97
C GLU A 80 -3.12 -2.44 -12.60
N TYR A 81 -2.72 -1.74 -11.53
CA TYR A 81 -2.99 -2.15 -10.16
C TYR A 81 -4.32 -1.63 -9.61
N GLY A 82 -4.88 -0.57 -10.21
CA GLY A 82 -6.23 -0.09 -9.89
C GLY A 82 -7.35 -1.08 -10.27
N LYS A 83 -7.04 -2.13 -11.05
CA LYS A 83 -7.98 -3.23 -11.32
C LYS A 83 -8.27 -4.08 -10.09
N LEU A 84 -7.35 -4.09 -9.13
CA LEU A 84 -7.42 -4.90 -7.91
C LEU A 84 -7.78 -6.37 -8.22
N ASP A 85 -7.05 -6.97 -9.16
CA ASP A 85 -7.34 -8.28 -9.77
C ASP A 85 -6.27 -9.38 -9.54
N LYS A 86 -5.32 -9.14 -8.62
CA LYS A 86 -4.31 -10.12 -8.12
C LYS A 86 -4.78 -11.19 -7.10
N VAL A 87 -5.36 -10.85 -5.94
CA VAL A 87 -5.74 -11.81 -4.85
C VAL A 87 -6.81 -11.31 -3.84
N GLU A 88 -7.65 -12.18 -3.28
CA GLU A 88 -8.67 -11.80 -2.27
C GLU A 88 -8.18 -12.24 -0.90
N MET A 89 -8.00 -11.29 0.03
CA MET A 89 -7.47 -11.58 1.36
C MET A 89 -8.00 -10.61 2.43
N GLY A 90 -7.97 -11.03 3.69
CA GLY A 90 -8.23 -10.15 4.83
C GLY A 90 -7.02 -9.24 5.14
N ILE A 91 -7.25 -8.14 5.84
CA ILE A 91 -6.17 -7.22 6.26
C ILE A 91 -5.13 -7.95 7.11
N TRP A 92 -5.57 -8.77 8.06
CA TRP A 92 -4.65 -9.50 8.93
C TRP A 92 -3.83 -10.55 8.17
N GLU A 93 -4.42 -11.20 7.17
CA GLU A 93 -3.71 -12.12 6.27
C GLU A 93 -2.63 -11.36 5.47
N CYS A 94 -2.91 -10.11 5.06
CA CYS A 94 -1.92 -9.25 4.42
C CYS A 94 -0.74 -8.92 5.37
N CYS A 95 -1.03 -8.59 6.64
CA CYS A 95 0.01 -8.39 7.65
C CYS A 95 0.92 -9.63 7.79
N GLU A 96 0.32 -10.83 7.81
CA GLU A 96 1.06 -12.09 7.92
C GLU A 96 1.93 -12.36 6.67
N LEU A 97 1.46 -12.01 5.47
CA LEU A 97 2.24 -12.15 4.24
C LEU A 97 3.47 -11.23 4.20
N LEU A 98 3.35 -10.01 4.74
CA LEU A 98 4.45 -9.04 4.76
C LEU A 98 5.60 -9.42 5.67
N ASN A 99 5.41 -10.37 6.60
CA ASN A 99 6.49 -10.84 7.48
C ASN A 99 7.70 -11.41 6.75
N ASN A 100 7.54 -11.78 5.48
CA ASN A 100 8.62 -12.31 4.65
C ASN A 100 9.29 -11.25 3.74
N ILE A 101 8.96 -9.96 3.91
CA ILE A 101 9.45 -8.85 3.09
C ILE A 101 10.33 -7.93 3.93
N VAL A 102 11.49 -7.54 3.39
CA VAL A 102 12.42 -6.58 3.99
C VAL A 102 12.46 -5.32 3.11
N ASP A 103 12.25 -4.15 3.73
CA ASP A 103 12.28 -2.84 3.07
C ASP A 103 13.73 -2.33 2.93
N GLU A 104 14.23 -2.22 1.70
CA GLU A 104 15.61 -1.77 1.42
C GLU A 104 15.77 -0.25 1.47
N SER A 105 14.67 0.51 1.52
CA SER A 105 14.72 1.99 1.57
C SER A 105 14.84 2.53 2.98
N ASP A 106 14.53 1.70 3.99
CA ASP A 106 14.54 2.08 5.40
C ASP A 106 15.96 2.00 6.00
N PRO A 107 16.56 3.14 6.42
CA PRO A 107 17.85 3.13 7.09
C PRO A 107 17.75 2.72 8.57
N ASP A 108 16.54 2.53 9.12
CA ASP A 108 16.27 2.52 10.56
C ASP A 108 15.86 1.15 11.15
N LEU A 109 15.49 0.11 10.37
CA LEU A 109 15.02 -1.18 10.91
C LEU A 109 15.34 -2.44 10.06
N ASP A 110 15.34 -3.61 10.72
CA ASP A 110 15.56 -4.98 10.16
C ASP A 110 14.53 -6.02 10.69
N GLU A 111 13.46 -5.58 11.36
CA GLU A 111 12.45 -6.44 11.99
C GLU A 111 11.34 -6.85 11.01
N PRO A 112 10.58 -7.93 11.31
CA PRO A 112 9.41 -8.30 10.51
C PRO A 112 8.42 -7.14 10.39
N GLN A 113 7.85 -6.95 9.19
CA GLN A 113 6.99 -5.81 8.91
C GLN A 113 5.80 -5.69 9.89
N ILE A 114 5.22 -6.80 10.36
CA ILE A 114 4.11 -6.75 11.33
C ILE A 114 4.48 -6.08 12.66
N GLU A 115 5.74 -6.18 13.08
CA GLU A 115 6.22 -5.53 14.31
C GLU A 115 6.22 -4.01 14.12
N HIS A 116 6.68 -3.51 12.98
CA HIS A 116 6.60 -2.07 12.64
C HIS A 116 5.15 -1.59 12.66
N LEU A 117 4.24 -2.30 11.97
CA LEU A 117 2.82 -1.95 11.91
C LEU A 117 2.20 -1.88 13.32
N LEU A 118 2.48 -2.87 14.17
CA LEU A 118 1.95 -2.94 15.54
C LEU A 118 2.61 -1.93 16.48
N GLN A 119 3.90 -1.64 16.31
CA GLN A 119 4.60 -0.62 17.09
C GLN A 119 3.99 0.75 16.82
N THR A 120 3.77 1.09 15.56
CA THR A 120 3.11 2.34 15.16
C THR A 120 1.69 2.39 15.74
N ALA A 121 0.90 1.34 15.55
CA ALA A 121 -0.48 1.28 16.02
C ALA A 121 -0.60 1.36 17.55
N GLU A 122 0.23 0.64 18.31
CA GLU A 122 0.18 0.65 19.78
C GLU A 122 0.74 1.94 20.37
N ALA A 123 1.71 2.59 19.71
CA ALA A 123 2.19 3.91 20.12
C ALA A 123 1.11 4.97 19.96
N ILE A 124 0.37 4.97 18.83
CA ILE A 124 -0.79 5.85 18.63
C ILE A 124 -1.86 5.54 19.68
N ARG A 125 -2.18 4.26 19.88
CA ARG A 125 -3.21 3.83 20.84
C ARG A 125 -2.95 4.27 22.27
N LYS A 126 -1.68 4.37 22.65
CA LYS A 126 -1.27 4.84 23.98
C LYS A 126 -1.61 6.32 24.18
N ASP A 127 -1.37 7.14 23.15
CA ASP A 127 -1.48 8.60 23.23
C ASP A 127 -2.86 9.11 22.83
N TYR A 128 -3.58 8.37 21.98
CA TYR A 128 -4.90 8.72 21.46
C TYR A 128 -5.93 7.60 21.66
N PRO A 129 -6.19 7.15 22.91
CA PRO A 129 -6.96 5.93 23.19
C PRO A 129 -8.40 5.91 22.62
N ASP A 130 -8.97 7.09 22.35
CA ASP A 130 -10.33 7.25 21.83
C ASP A 130 -10.39 7.34 20.29
N GLU A 131 -9.25 7.43 19.60
CA GLU A 131 -9.17 7.58 18.14
C GLU A 131 -8.89 6.24 17.45
N ASP A 132 -9.82 5.30 17.58
CA ASP A 132 -9.62 3.92 17.12
C ASP A 132 -9.37 3.75 15.62
N TRP A 133 -9.89 4.65 14.79
CA TRP A 133 -9.56 4.74 13.36
C TRP A 133 -8.07 5.02 13.13
N MET A 134 -7.41 5.79 14.01
CA MET A 134 -6.00 6.14 13.90
C MET A 134 -5.11 4.95 14.29
N HIS A 135 -5.56 4.12 15.24
CA HIS A 135 -4.86 2.88 15.59
C HIS A 135 -4.85 1.93 14.39
N LEU A 136 -6.01 1.77 13.74
CA LEU A 136 -6.11 0.95 12.53
C LEU A 136 -5.28 1.54 11.39
N THR A 137 -5.26 2.86 11.24
CA THR A 137 -4.41 3.56 10.26
C THR A 137 -2.93 3.20 10.48
N GLY A 138 -2.46 3.20 11.73
CA GLY A 138 -1.12 2.74 12.10
C GLY A 138 -0.85 1.28 11.71
N LEU A 139 -1.83 0.39 11.87
CA LEU A 139 -1.68 -1.01 11.47
C LEU A 139 -1.59 -1.18 9.94
N ILE A 140 -2.27 -0.34 9.16
CA ILE A 140 -2.47 -0.61 7.73
C ILE A 140 -1.65 0.27 6.77
N HIS A 141 -1.06 1.36 7.25
CA HIS A 141 -0.41 2.38 6.38
C HIS A 141 0.58 1.76 5.38
N ASP A 142 1.34 0.77 5.83
CA ASP A 142 2.44 0.16 5.08
C ASP A 142 2.03 -1.11 4.32
N LEU A 143 0.75 -1.50 4.34
CA LEU A 143 0.31 -2.76 3.71
C LEU A 143 0.45 -2.78 2.19
N GLY A 144 0.58 -1.62 1.56
CA GLY A 144 0.85 -1.53 0.13
C GLY A 144 2.22 -2.11 -0.27
N LYS A 145 3.12 -2.37 0.69
CA LYS A 145 4.40 -3.06 0.45
C LYS A 145 4.23 -4.48 -0.07
N ILE A 146 3.00 -5.01 -0.03
CA ILE A 146 2.66 -6.33 -0.58
C ILE A 146 2.92 -6.43 -2.09
N LEU A 147 3.06 -5.29 -2.79
CA LEU A 147 3.52 -5.22 -4.17
C LEU A 147 4.90 -5.86 -4.43
N LEU A 148 5.72 -6.00 -3.38
CA LEU A 148 7.00 -6.72 -3.42
C LEU A 148 6.82 -8.25 -3.43
N HIS A 149 5.65 -8.74 -3.01
CA HIS A 149 5.38 -10.16 -2.94
C HIS A 149 5.17 -10.74 -4.36
N PRO A 150 5.62 -11.98 -4.65
CA PRO A 150 5.42 -12.64 -5.94
C PRO A 150 3.97 -12.73 -6.43
N ILE A 151 3.00 -12.72 -5.50
CA ILE A 151 1.56 -12.64 -5.80
C ILE A 151 1.22 -11.39 -6.64
N PHE A 152 1.94 -10.29 -6.40
CA PHE A 152 1.65 -8.97 -6.97
C PHE A 152 2.64 -8.57 -8.06
N SER A 153 3.16 -9.56 -8.80
CA SER A 153 4.16 -9.42 -9.87
C SER A 153 5.59 -9.11 -9.40
N LYS A 154 5.84 -9.04 -8.09
CA LYS A 154 7.17 -8.74 -7.51
C LYS A 154 7.79 -7.49 -8.13
N LEU A 155 7.16 -6.34 -7.88
CA LEU A 155 7.70 -5.07 -8.33
C LEU A 155 9.10 -4.83 -7.73
N PRO A 156 9.99 -4.10 -8.43
CA PRO A 156 11.25 -3.69 -7.84
C PRO A 156 10.99 -2.73 -6.68
N GLN A 157 11.85 -2.76 -5.65
CA GLN A 157 11.68 -1.94 -4.44
C GLN A 157 11.45 -0.46 -4.75
N TRP A 158 12.18 0.10 -5.72
CA TRP A 158 12.05 1.52 -6.09
C TRP A 158 10.66 1.90 -6.61
N ALA A 159 9.84 0.94 -7.03
CA ALA A 159 8.46 1.14 -7.47
C ALA A 159 7.43 0.78 -6.39
N VAL A 160 7.86 0.61 -5.14
CA VAL A 160 6.98 0.26 -4.01
C VAL A 160 7.25 1.10 -2.77
N VAL A 161 8.50 1.21 -2.34
CA VAL A 161 8.88 1.85 -1.08
C VAL A 161 9.56 3.22 -1.30
N GLY A 162 9.94 3.90 -0.22
CA GLY A 162 10.65 5.17 -0.23
C GLY A 162 9.75 6.40 -0.26
N ASP A 163 10.38 7.57 -0.07
CA ASP A 163 9.72 8.87 -0.09
C ASP A 163 9.03 9.13 -1.43
N THR A 164 7.80 9.67 -1.37
CA THR A 164 6.98 9.96 -2.54
C THR A 164 7.04 11.43 -2.95
N PHE A 165 6.79 11.70 -4.24
CA PHE A 165 6.76 13.04 -4.81
C PHE A 165 5.76 13.14 -5.98
N PRO A 166 5.22 14.33 -6.28
CA PRO A 166 4.37 14.52 -7.45
C PRO A 166 5.13 14.29 -8.76
N VAL A 167 4.57 13.49 -9.66
CA VAL A 167 5.03 13.39 -11.05
C VAL A 167 4.20 14.32 -11.94
N GLY A 168 4.71 14.70 -13.11
CA GLY A 168 3.98 15.58 -14.04
C GLY A 168 4.02 17.08 -13.70
N CYS A 169 4.83 17.48 -12.72
CA CYS A 169 5.25 18.86 -12.45
C CYS A 169 6.73 18.89 -12.04
N ALA A 170 7.29 20.08 -11.82
CA ALA A 170 8.70 20.22 -11.45
C ALA A 170 9.01 19.53 -10.11
N PHE A 171 10.19 18.88 -10.04
CA PHE A 171 10.70 18.24 -8.84
C PHE A 171 11.34 19.28 -7.90
N ASP A 172 10.82 19.40 -6.69
CA ASP A 172 11.28 20.34 -5.67
C ASP A 172 12.61 19.89 -5.04
N GLU A 173 13.50 20.83 -4.74
CA GLU A 173 14.84 20.54 -4.21
C GLU A 173 14.83 19.89 -2.82
N SER A 174 13.69 19.96 -2.11
CA SER A 174 13.51 19.30 -0.81
C SER A 174 13.34 17.78 -0.90
N ILE A 175 13.14 17.21 -2.09
CA ILE A 175 13.09 15.76 -2.29
C ILE A 175 14.49 15.18 -2.05
N VAL A 176 14.56 14.10 -1.27
CA VAL A 176 15.82 13.42 -0.94
C VAL A 176 16.59 13.07 -2.21
N HIS A 177 17.93 13.21 -2.20
CA HIS A 177 18.79 12.97 -3.37
C HIS A 177 18.31 13.60 -4.71
N HIS A 178 17.74 14.81 -4.66
CA HIS A 178 17.21 15.55 -5.81
C HIS A 178 18.14 15.59 -7.04
N LYS A 179 19.46 15.60 -6.82
CA LYS A 179 20.50 15.60 -7.86
C LYS A 179 20.28 14.57 -8.98
N TYR A 180 19.65 13.43 -8.69
CA TYR A 180 19.40 12.35 -9.67
C TYR A 180 18.23 12.62 -10.62
N PHE A 181 17.32 13.55 -10.31
CA PHE A 181 16.24 13.89 -11.23
C PHE A 181 16.74 14.45 -12.56
N LYS A 182 17.97 14.97 -12.64
CA LYS A 182 18.59 15.40 -13.90
C LYS A 182 18.64 14.29 -14.96
N GLU A 183 18.64 13.03 -14.53
CA GLU A 183 18.62 11.84 -15.39
C GLU A 183 17.18 11.36 -15.71
N ASN A 184 16.15 11.89 -15.04
CA ASN A 184 14.74 11.54 -15.31
C ASN A 184 14.28 12.18 -16.65
N PRO A 185 13.64 11.42 -17.56
CA PRO A 185 13.10 11.95 -18.81
C PRO A 185 12.14 13.15 -18.65
N ASP A 186 11.41 13.22 -17.55
CA ASP A 186 10.42 14.27 -17.29
C ASP A 186 11.04 15.58 -16.77
N PHE A 187 12.29 15.55 -16.29
CA PHE A 187 12.95 16.72 -15.71
C PHE A 187 13.11 17.88 -16.69
N ASN A 188 13.44 17.57 -17.95
CA ASN A 188 13.56 18.57 -19.02
C ASN A 188 12.35 18.60 -19.96
N ASN A 189 11.28 17.86 -19.63
CA ASN A 189 10.09 17.80 -20.47
C ASN A 189 9.28 19.10 -20.31
N PRO A 190 9.05 19.89 -21.38
CA PRO A 190 8.38 21.19 -21.28
C PRO A 190 6.93 21.12 -20.75
N LYS A 191 6.31 19.93 -20.79
CA LYS A 191 4.98 19.71 -20.21
C LYS A 191 5.01 19.64 -18.68
N TYR A 192 6.12 19.20 -18.10
CA TYR A 192 6.20 18.85 -16.68
C TYR A 192 7.21 19.72 -15.92
N ASN A 193 8.23 20.27 -16.58
CA ASN A 193 9.34 20.99 -15.95
C ASN A 193 9.02 22.40 -15.41
N ASN A 194 7.74 22.71 -15.19
CA ASN A 194 7.30 23.97 -14.60
C ASN A 194 6.52 23.70 -13.31
N LYS A 195 6.31 24.75 -12.51
CA LYS A 195 5.70 24.67 -11.17
C LYS A 195 4.41 23.84 -11.14
N TYR A 196 3.52 24.03 -12.12
CA TYR A 196 2.23 23.34 -12.12
C TYR A 196 2.24 22.09 -13.00
N GLY A 197 3.06 22.08 -14.06
CA GLY A 197 3.09 21.00 -15.02
C GLY A 197 1.71 20.73 -15.61
N VAL A 198 1.13 19.55 -15.32
CA VAL A 198 -0.24 19.18 -15.73
C VAL A 198 -1.34 19.59 -14.74
N TYR A 199 -0.98 20.15 -13.59
CA TYR A 199 -1.90 20.48 -12.50
C TYR A 199 -2.34 21.95 -12.53
N SER A 200 -3.23 22.31 -11.60
CA SER A 200 -3.66 23.69 -11.36
C SER A 200 -3.52 24.02 -9.88
N GLU A 201 -3.45 25.31 -9.56
CA GLU A 201 -3.38 25.79 -8.18
C GLU A 201 -4.62 25.34 -7.39
N GLY A 202 -4.39 24.80 -6.19
CA GLY A 202 -5.45 24.32 -5.30
C GLY A 202 -6.31 23.20 -5.89
N CYS A 203 -5.79 22.41 -6.84
CA CYS A 203 -6.56 21.35 -7.48
C CYS A 203 -6.97 20.21 -6.53
N GLY A 204 -6.32 20.13 -5.38
CA GLY A 204 -6.43 19.05 -4.41
C GLY A 204 -5.41 17.96 -4.69
N LEU A 205 -4.74 17.46 -3.66
CA LEU A 205 -3.78 16.36 -3.77
C LEU A 205 -4.44 15.07 -4.26
N GLU A 206 -5.76 14.95 -4.08
CA GLU A 206 -6.54 13.87 -4.66
C GLU A 206 -6.33 13.71 -6.19
N LYS A 207 -6.11 14.83 -6.90
CA LYS A 207 -5.94 14.93 -8.36
C LYS A 207 -4.48 14.89 -8.80
N VAL A 208 -3.56 14.88 -7.85
CA VAL A 208 -2.11 14.83 -8.12
C VAL A 208 -1.69 13.37 -8.25
N LEU A 209 -0.97 13.05 -9.32
CA LEU A 209 -0.32 11.76 -9.45
C LEU A 209 1.00 11.80 -8.66
N MET A 210 1.10 10.90 -7.69
CA MET A 210 2.30 10.70 -6.90
C MET A 210 3.17 9.62 -7.54
N SER A 211 4.48 9.66 -7.32
CA SER A 211 5.38 8.55 -7.62
C SER A 211 4.78 7.25 -7.09
N TRP A 212 4.70 6.22 -7.93
CA TRP A 212 3.95 5.01 -7.63
C TRP A 212 4.61 4.22 -6.50
N GLY A 213 3.81 3.77 -5.53
CA GLY A 213 4.28 3.00 -4.39
C GLY A 213 3.17 2.47 -3.49
N HIS A 214 3.55 2.05 -2.30
CA HIS A 214 2.68 1.46 -1.28
C HIS A 214 1.57 2.41 -0.80
N ASP A 215 1.86 3.70 -0.65
CA ASP A 215 0.87 4.72 -0.27
C ASP A 215 -0.36 4.73 -1.18
N ASP A 216 -0.14 5.01 -2.48
CA ASP A 216 -1.20 5.13 -3.48
C ASP A 216 -1.92 3.79 -3.68
N TYR A 217 -1.18 2.67 -3.65
CA TYR A 217 -1.79 1.35 -3.78
C TYR A 217 -2.70 1.00 -2.60
N MET A 218 -2.25 1.21 -1.36
CA MET A 218 -3.05 0.92 -0.18
C MET A 218 -4.26 1.86 -0.05
N TYR A 219 -4.09 3.14 -0.41
CA TYR A 219 -5.20 4.08 -0.52
C TYR A 219 -6.26 3.60 -1.52
N MET A 220 -5.85 3.13 -2.71
CA MET A 220 -6.79 2.56 -3.69
C MET A 220 -7.49 1.31 -3.17
N VAL A 221 -6.74 0.38 -2.56
CA VAL A 221 -7.32 -0.83 -1.93
C VAL A 221 -8.39 -0.43 -0.92
N ALA A 222 -8.09 0.53 -0.04
CA ALA A 222 -9.04 0.96 0.98
C ALA A 222 -10.29 1.63 0.40
N LYS A 223 -10.09 2.53 -0.57
CA LYS A 223 -11.17 3.29 -1.22
C LYS A 223 -12.10 2.38 -2.04
N GLU A 224 -11.55 1.52 -2.89
CA GLU A 224 -12.35 0.65 -3.77
C GLU A 224 -13.06 -0.46 -2.99
N ASN A 225 -12.48 -0.92 -1.88
CA ASN A 225 -13.14 -1.83 -0.94
C ASN A 225 -14.10 -1.12 0.04
N LYS A 226 -14.39 0.18 -0.19
CA LYS A 226 -15.41 0.96 0.53
C LYS A 226 -15.22 0.96 2.04
N THR A 227 -13.99 1.18 2.50
CA THR A 227 -13.72 1.38 3.92
C THR A 227 -14.60 2.49 4.51
N THR A 228 -14.93 2.36 5.79
CA THR A 228 -15.62 3.41 6.56
C THR A 228 -14.65 4.29 7.36
N LEU A 229 -13.34 4.16 7.13
CA LEU A 229 -12.33 5.05 7.71
C LEU A 229 -12.58 6.52 7.29
N PRO A 230 -12.28 7.50 8.17
CA PRO A 230 -12.45 8.92 7.86
C PRO A 230 -11.47 9.40 6.78
N SER A 231 -11.74 10.55 6.17
CA SER A 231 -10.87 11.16 5.15
C SER A 231 -9.44 11.38 5.65
N ALA A 232 -9.26 11.77 6.91
CA ALA A 232 -7.95 11.91 7.54
C ALA A 232 -7.12 10.61 7.50
N ALA A 233 -7.74 9.45 7.74
CA ALA A 233 -7.06 8.16 7.65
C ALA A 233 -6.60 7.85 6.23
N LEU A 234 -7.47 8.06 5.25
CA LEU A 234 -7.16 7.85 3.83
C LEU A 234 -6.06 8.82 3.34
N PHE A 235 -6.08 10.06 3.82
CA PHE A 235 -5.04 11.05 3.55
C PHE A 235 -3.69 10.63 4.14
N ILE A 236 -3.68 10.16 5.38
CA ILE A 236 -2.47 9.61 6.03
C ILE A 236 -1.90 8.46 5.18
N ILE A 237 -2.71 7.44 4.89
CA ILE A 237 -2.27 6.27 4.11
C ILE A 237 -1.65 6.70 2.78
N ARG A 238 -2.27 7.65 2.09
CA ARG A 238 -1.84 8.10 0.76
C ARG A 238 -0.61 9.01 0.75
N PHE A 239 -0.33 9.73 1.83
CA PHE A 239 0.68 10.80 1.82
C PHE A 239 1.70 10.72 2.94
N HIS A 240 1.74 9.62 3.72
CA HIS A 240 2.71 9.46 4.81
C HIS A 240 4.16 9.34 4.34
N SER A 241 4.39 8.96 3.09
CA SER A 241 5.72 9.00 2.47
C SER A 241 6.04 10.34 1.78
N PHE A 242 5.12 11.32 1.78
CA PHE A 242 5.30 12.58 1.05
C PHE A 242 6.09 13.63 1.87
N TYR A 243 7.32 13.31 2.24
CA TYR A 243 8.14 14.11 3.14
C TYR A 243 8.42 15.53 2.64
N ALA A 244 8.55 15.73 1.33
CA ALA A 244 8.70 17.08 0.77
C ALA A 244 7.53 18.00 1.17
N LEU A 245 6.31 17.47 1.30
CA LEU A 245 5.14 18.22 1.78
C LEU A 245 5.16 18.38 3.31
N HIS A 246 5.07 17.27 4.05
CA HIS A 246 4.76 17.36 5.48
C HIS A 246 5.96 17.71 6.36
N ARG A 247 7.20 17.57 5.86
CA ARG A 247 8.43 18.01 6.56
C ARG A 247 8.96 19.34 6.04
N SER A 248 9.01 19.52 4.72
CA SER A 248 9.66 20.70 4.10
C SER A 248 8.67 21.77 3.65
N GLY A 249 7.37 21.49 3.64
CA GLY A 249 6.33 22.43 3.24
C GLY A 249 6.24 22.72 1.73
N ALA A 250 6.91 21.92 0.90
CA ALA A 250 6.81 22.00 -0.55
C ALA A 250 5.40 21.60 -1.03
N TYR A 251 5.05 21.93 -2.28
CA TYR A 251 3.80 21.53 -2.93
C TYR A 251 2.48 21.99 -2.29
N LYS A 252 2.50 22.82 -1.23
CA LYS A 252 1.28 23.39 -0.61
C LYS A 252 0.36 24.14 -1.57
N TYR A 253 0.88 24.63 -2.69
CA TYR A 253 0.10 25.29 -3.74
C TYR A 253 -0.83 24.35 -4.52
N LEU A 254 -0.68 23.03 -4.40
CA LEU A 254 -1.59 22.04 -5.00
C LEU A 254 -2.75 21.66 -4.07
N MET A 255 -2.64 21.96 -2.76
CA MET A 255 -3.60 21.56 -1.74
C MET A 255 -4.90 22.36 -1.80
N ASN A 256 -6.03 21.67 -1.62
CA ASN A 256 -7.31 22.31 -1.31
C ASN A 256 -7.48 22.50 0.22
N GLU A 257 -8.65 22.94 0.70
CA GLU A 257 -8.88 23.15 2.14
C GLU A 257 -8.91 21.83 2.93
N GLU A 258 -9.53 20.77 2.40
CA GLU A 258 -9.59 19.46 3.05
C GLU A 258 -8.18 18.86 3.22
N ASP A 259 -7.31 19.01 2.23
CA ASP A 259 -5.91 18.57 2.31
C ASP A 259 -5.17 19.28 3.47
N LYS A 260 -5.47 20.57 3.71
CA LYS A 260 -4.84 21.36 4.78
C LYS A 260 -5.28 20.88 6.15
N GLU A 261 -6.56 20.55 6.31
CA GLU A 261 -7.10 19.98 7.54
C GLU A 261 -6.48 18.60 7.82
N ASN A 262 -6.43 17.74 6.80
CA ASN A 262 -5.87 16.39 6.93
C ASN A 262 -4.34 16.39 7.11
N LEU A 263 -3.62 17.41 6.62
CA LEU A 263 -2.19 17.54 6.82
C LEU A 263 -1.80 17.63 8.30
N GLU A 264 -2.65 18.23 9.14
CA GLU A 264 -2.38 18.29 10.59
C GLU A 264 -2.43 16.89 11.23
N TRP A 265 -3.39 16.04 10.83
CA TRP A 265 -3.43 14.64 11.23
C TRP A 265 -2.24 13.85 10.73
N LEU A 266 -1.78 14.11 9.50
CA LEU A 266 -0.60 13.47 8.94
C LEU A 266 0.67 13.81 9.73
N LYS A 267 0.86 15.06 10.15
CA LYS A 267 2.01 15.42 11.00
C LYS A 267 1.98 14.67 12.34
N ILE A 268 0.81 14.55 12.96
CA ILE A 268 0.64 13.77 14.19
C ILE A 268 1.01 12.31 13.94
N PHE A 269 0.49 11.71 12.86
CA PHE A 269 0.78 10.32 12.50
C PHE A 269 2.28 10.07 12.25
N ASN A 270 2.94 10.96 11.51
CA ASN A 270 4.34 10.79 11.11
C ASN A 270 5.31 10.68 12.31
N LYS A 271 4.98 11.30 13.44
CA LYS A 271 5.70 11.12 14.71
C LYS A 271 5.75 9.63 15.09
N TYR A 272 4.62 8.93 15.01
CA TYR A 272 4.55 7.53 15.44
C TYR A 272 5.25 6.63 14.43
N ASP A 273 4.91 6.73 13.14
CA ASP A 273 5.54 5.93 12.08
C ASP A 273 7.08 6.00 12.12
N LEU A 274 7.64 7.20 12.32
CA LEU A 274 9.08 7.37 12.37
C LEU A 274 9.70 6.86 13.67
N TYR A 275 9.12 7.24 14.81
CA TYR A 275 9.81 7.12 16.10
C TYR A 275 9.43 5.87 16.89
N SER A 276 8.33 5.18 16.59
CA SER A 276 7.96 3.94 17.29
C SER A 276 8.82 2.74 16.91
N LYS A 277 9.62 2.85 15.85
CA LYS A 277 10.57 1.83 15.38
C LYS A 277 11.53 1.45 16.50
N SER A 278 11.33 0.25 17.05
CA SER A 278 12.03 -0.21 18.26
C SER A 278 12.43 -1.67 18.14
N ARG A 279 13.43 -2.07 18.94
CA ARG A 279 13.77 -3.49 19.14
C ARG A 279 12.81 -4.20 20.11
N VAL A 280 11.96 -3.44 20.80
CA VAL A 280 10.96 -4.01 21.71
C VAL A 280 9.76 -4.49 20.89
N ARG A 281 9.53 -5.79 20.91
CA ARG A 281 8.45 -6.43 20.15
C ARG A 281 7.10 -6.33 20.83
N VAL A 282 6.05 -6.24 20.03
CA VAL A 282 4.67 -6.29 20.49
C VAL A 282 4.24 -7.75 20.58
N ASP A 283 3.54 -8.12 21.66
CA ASP A 283 2.93 -9.45 21.77
C ASP A 283 1.72 -9.54 20.81
N VAL A 284 1.98 -10.06 19.61
CA VAL A 284 1.02 -10.16 18.51
C VAL A 284 -0.26 -10.86 18.95
N GLU A 285 -0.16 -12.00 19.64
CA GLU A 285 -1.34 -12.79 20.05
C GLU A 285 -2.19 -12.04 21.08
N LYS A 286 -1.57 -11.23 21.94
CA LYS A 286 -2.28 -10.41 22.91
C LYS A 286 -3.07 -9.28 22.26
N VAL A 287 -2.53 -8.63 21.24
CA VAL A 287 -3.14 -7.45 20.61
C VAL A 287 -4.03 -7.81 19.42
N ARG A 288 -3.84 -8.97 18.80
CA ARG A 288 -4.58 -9.45 17.62
C ARG A 288 -6.10 -9.34 17.75
N PRO A 289 -6.76 -9.77 18.86
CA PRO A 289 -8.21 -9.66 18.97
C PRO A 289 -8.73 -8.22 18.87
N TYR A 290 -7.98 -7.25 19.41
CA TYR A 290 -8.33 -5.84 19.33
C TYR A 290 -8.30 -5.35 17.88
N TYR A 291 -7.20 -5.59 17.18
CA TYR A 291 -7.04 -5.13 15.80
C TYR A 291 -7.97 -5.84 14.81
N LEU A 292 -8.27 -7.12 15.02
CA LEU A 292 -9.32 -7.81 14.25
C LEU A 292 -10.69 -7.15 14.43
N SER A 293 -11.03 -6.70 15.63
CA SER A 293 -12.30 -5.97 15.86
C SER A 293 -12.35 -4.62 15.13
N LEU A 294 -11.22 -3.92 15.01
CA LEU A 294 -11.13 -2.68 14.23
C LEU A 294 -11.23 -2.96 12.73
N ILE A 295 -10.57 -4.01 12.24
CA ILE A 295 -10.67 -4.45 10.85
C ILE A 295 -12.14 -4.75 10.50
N GLU A 296 -12.85 -5.50 11.34
CA GLU A 296 -14.27 -5.79 11.15
C GLU A 296 -15.15 -4.54 11.17
N LYS A 297 -14.81 -3.55 12.02
CA LYS A 297 -15.53 -2.27 12.09
C LYS A 297 -15.37 -1.44 10.81
N TYR A 298 -14.17 -1.41 10.23
CA TYR A 298 -13.79 -0.44 9.20
C TYR A 298 -13.71 -1.00 7.77
N PHE A 299 -13.65 -2.32 7.62
CA PHE A 299 -13.48 -2.99 6.34
C PHE A 299 -14.41 -4.19 6.19
N PRO A 300 -14.75 -4.58 4.95
CA PRO A 300 -15.36 -5.88 4.71
C PRO A 300 -14.38 -7.00 5.10
N ALA A 301 -14.92 -8.19 5.44
CA ALA A 301 -14.14 -9.32 5.93
C ALA A 301 -13.00 -9.75 4.98
N LYS A 302 -13.18 -9.53 3.67
CA LYS A 302 -12.16 -9.75 2.66
C LYS A 302 -12.06 -8.56 1.73
N LEU A 303 -10.84 -8.22 1.39
CA LEU A 303 -10.52 -7.17 0.42
C LEU A 303 -10.29 -7.84 -0.93
N SER A 304 -10.94 -7.31 -1.96
CA SER A 304 -10.55 -7.60 -3.32
C SER A 304 -9.25 -6.85 -3.58
N CYS A 305 -8.15 -7.61 -3.57
CA CYS A 305 -6.94 -7.26 -4.31
C CYS A 305 -6.85 -8.14 -5.57
N GLY A 306 -7.86 -9.01 -5.84
CA GLY A 306 -8.08 -9.92 -6.99
C GLY A 306 -8.43 -11.40 -6.73
N TYR A 307 -8.19 -12.32 -7.68
CA TYR A 307 -8.42 -13.77 -7.45
C TYR A 307 -7.27 -14.66 -7.92
N MET A 308 -7.04 -15.70 -7.12
CA MET A 308 -5.95 -16.64 -7.25
C MET A 308 -6.44 -18.03 -6.84
N SER A 309 -5.87 -19.09 -7.43
CA SER A 309 -6.27 -20.46 -7.08
C SER A 309 -5.97 -20.74 -5.59
N PRO A 310 -6.87 -21.41 -4.84
CA PRO A 310 -6.72 -21.65 -3.41
C PRO A 310 -5.39 -22.33 -3.03
N GLU A 311 -4.89 -23.22 -3.88
CA GLU A 311 -3.63 -23.94 -3.71
C GLU A 311 -2.41 -23.03 -3.81
N TYR A 312 -2.45 -22.04 -4.71
CA TYR A 312 -1.40 -21.04 -4.77
C TYR A 312 -1.43 -20.17 -3.50
N THR A 313 -2.60 -19.70 -3.09
CA THR A 313 -2.73 -18.86 -1.87
C THR A 313 -2.30 -19.58 -0.60
N LEU A 314 -2.42 -20.91 -0.53
CA LEU A 314 -2.09 -21.69 0.66
C LEU A 314 -0.66 -22.24 0.67
N ASP A 315 -0.15 -22.70 -0.48
CA ASP A 315 1.14 -23.40 -0.53
C ASP A 315 2.26 -22.55 -1.18
N GLY A 316 1.95 -21.36 -1.73
CA GLY A 316 2.93 -20.43 -2.31
C GLY A 316 3.73 -20.96 -3.52
N LEU A 317 3.34 -22.13 -4.04
CA LEU A 317 4.07 -22.86 -5.08
C LEU A 317 3.36 -22.77 -6.42
N PHE A 318 4.02 -22.13 -7.39
CA PHE A 318 3.65 -22.24 -8.80
C PHE A 318 3.93 -23.68 -9.28
N SER A 319 2.90 -24.35 -9.80
CA SER A 319 3.04 -25.69 -10.36
C SER A 319 2.10 -25.88 -11.55
N THR A 320 2.39 -26.88 -12.38
CA THR A 320 1.46 -27.31 -13.44
C THR A 320 0.05 -27.59 -12.90
N LYS A 321 -0.09 -27.94 -11.61
CA LYS A 321 -1.38 -28.21 -10.99
C LYS A 321 -2.19 -26.94 -10.71
N SER A 322 -1.55 -25.89 -10.20
CA SER A 322 -2.20 -24.59 -9.96
C SER A 322 -2.59 -23.90 -11.27
N ASP A 323 -1.80 -24.10 -12.33
CA ASP A 323 -2.07 -23.60 -13.68
C ASP A 323 -3.27 -24.34 -14.31
N VAL A 324 -3.29 -25.67 -14.21
CA VAL A 324 -4.42 -26.51 -14.65
C VAL A 324 -5.72 -26.17 -13.92
N PHE A 325 -5.67 -25.97 -12.60
CA PHE A 325 -6.83 -25.52 -11.82
C PHE A 325 -7.35 -24.15 -12.33
N SER A 326 -6.45 -23.19 -12.54
CA SER A 326 -6.80 -21.84 -12.98
C SER A 326 -7.39 -21.85 -14.39
N PHE A 327 -6.84 -22.68 -15.29
CA PHE A 327 -7.41 -22.95 -16.61
C PHE A 327 -8.85 -23.45 -16.52
N GLY A 328 -9.11 -24.42 -15.63
CA GLY A 328 -10.47 -24.94 -15.41
C GLY A 328 -11.47 -23.86 -15.01
N VAL A 329 -11.08 -22.96 -14.10
CA VAL A 329 -11.91 -21.82 -13.67
C VAL A 329 -12.17 -20.86 -14.83
N VAL A 330 -11.15 -20.49 -15.60
CA VAL A 330 -11.29 -19.58 -16.75
C VAL A 330 -12.22 -20.16 -17.82
N VAL A 331 -12.15 -21.46 -18.11
CA VAL A 331 -13.09 -22.12 -19.02
C VAL A 331 -14.53 -21.95 -18.56
N LEU A 332 -14.80 -22.10 -17.26
CA LEU A 332 -16.15 -21.92 -16.70
C LEU A 332 -16.61 -20.46 -16.73
N GLU A 333 -15.71 -19.50 -16.52
CA GLU A 333 -16.02 -18.08 -16.64
C GLU A 333 -16.38 -17.68 -18.07
N ILE A 334 -15.67 -18.23 -19.07
CA ILE A 334 -15.96 -17.98 -20.49
C ILE A 334 -17.35 -18.53 -20.87
N ILE A 335 -17.63 -19.78 -20.48
CA ILE A 335 -18.91 -20.45 -20.82
C ILE A 335 -20.11 -19.75 -20.17
N SER A 336 -19.95 -19.31 -18.93
CA SER A 336 -21.03 -18.67 -18.17
C SER A 336 -21.13 -17.17 -18.39
N ARG A 337 -20.07 -16.55 -18.93
CA ARG A 337 -19.84 -15.10 -18.97
C ARG A 337 -19.96 -14.43 -17.59
N LYS A 338 -19.71 -15.20 -16.53
CA LYS A 338 -19.74 -14.73 -15.14
C LYS A 338 -18.36 -14.90 -14.55
N ARG A 339 -17.94 -13.94 -13.74
CA ARG A 339 -16.68 -14.04 -12.99
C ARG A 339 -16.88 -14.97 -11.81
N ASN A 340 -15.85 -15.74 -11.46
CA ASN A 340 -15.83 -16.56 -10.25
C ASN A 340 -15.74 -15.70 -8.98
N VAL A 341 -15.07 -14.56 -9.11
CA VAL A 341 -14.91 -13.53 -8.06
C VAL A 341 -16.19 -12.72 -7.92
N GLY A 342 -16.69 -12.60 -6.70
CA GLY A 342 -17.95 -11.89 -6.41
C GLY A 342 -19.21 -12.58 -6.93
N PHE A 343 -19.11 -13.85 -7.35
CA PHE A 343 -20.28 -14.65 -7.72
C PHE A 343 -21.07 -15.01 -6.46
N HIS A 344 -22.28 -14.45 -6.34
CA HIS A 344 -23.22 -14.80 -5.28
C HIS A 344 -24.58 -15.10 -5.91
N GLN A 345 -25.10 -16.31 -5.70
CA GLN A 345 -26.47 -16.64 -6.07
C GLN A 345 -27.35 -16.61 -4.82
N SER A 346 -28.54 -16.04 -4.94
CA SER A 346 -29.48 -15.86 -3.83
C SER A 346 -29.66 -17.16 -3.03
N ASN A 347 -29.26 -17.10 -1.75
CA ASN A 347 -29.36 -18.09 -0.67
C ASN A 347 -28.24 -19.10 -0.44
N GLU A 348 -27.15 -19.13 -1.22
CA GLU A 348 -26.00 -20.03 -0.92
C GLU A 348 -24.67 -19.32 -1.24
N ASP A 349 -23.74 -19.26 -0.26
CA ASP A 349 -22.39 -18.68 -0.36
C ASP A 349 -21.44 -19.52 -1.25
N LEU A 350 -21.91 -19.92 -2.43
CA LEU A 350 -21.13 -20.69 -3.39
C LEU A 350 -20.53 -19.75 -4.44
N ASN A 351 -19.21 -19.81 -4.62
CA ASN A 351 -18.54 -19.23 -5.79
C ASN A 351 -18.98 -19.94 -7.08
N LEU A 352 -18.63 -19.36 -8.24
CA LEU A 352 -19.06 -19.88 -9.56
C LEU A 352 -18.72 -21.37 -9.72
N LEU A 353 -17.53 -21.81 -9.32
CA LEU A 353 -17.14 -23.23 -9.38
C LEU A 353 -18.09 -24.13 -8.57
N GLY A 354 -18.42 -23.74 -7.33
CA GLY A 354 -19.37 -24.47 -6.49
C GLY A 354 -20.78 -24.50 -7.08
N HIS A 355 -21.22 -23.39 -7.66
CA HIS A 355 -22.50 -23.28 -8.32
C HIS A 355 -22.60 -24.17 -9.57
N VAL A 356 -21.58 -24.14 -10.45
CA VAL A 356 -21.50 -24.98 -11.64
C VAL A 356 -21.51 -26.46 -11.25
N TRP A 357 -20.74 -26.85 -10.22
CA TRP A 357 -20.72 -28.23 -9.72
C TRP A 357 -22.08 -28.72 -9.22
N ARG A 358 -22.83 -27.86 -8.51
CA ARG A 358 -24.19 -28.18 -8.06
C ARG A 358 -25.12 -28.39 -9.26
N LEU A 359 -25.15 -27.46 -10.20
CA LEU A 359 -25.96 -27.58 -11.42
C LEU A 359 -25.59 -28.82 -12.24
N TRP A 360 -24.29 -29.13 -12.34
CA TRP A 360 -23.80 -30.36 -12.94
C TRP A 360 -24.36 -31.61 -12.25
N SER A 361 -24.29 -31.65 -10.91
CA SER A 361 -24.80 -32.75 -10.08
C SER A 361 -26.31 -32.92 -10.16
N GLU A 362 -27.05 -31.84 -10.42
CA GLU A 362 -28.50 -31.83 -10.64
C GLU A 362 -28.91 -32.11 -12.11
N ASN A 363 -27.95 -32.38 -13.00
CA ASN A 363 -28.16 -32.55 -14.43
C ASN A 363 -28.77 -31.31 -15.13
N LYS A 364 -28.43 -30.12 -14.63
CA LYS A 364 -28.85 -28.79 -15.07
C LYS A 364 -27.66 -27.91 -15.52
N ALA A 365 -26.57 -28.54 -15.96
CA ALA A 365 -25.34 -27.84 -16.29
C ALA A 365 -25.51 -26.72 -17.34
N LEU A 366 -26.47 -26.87 -18.27
CA LEU A 366 -26.74 -25.87 -19.30
C LEU A 366 -27.33 -24.57 -18.75
N ASP A 367 -27.90 -24.57 -17.54
CA ASP A 367 -28.50 -23.39 -16.92
C ASP A 367 -27.45 -22.34 -16.54
N VAL A 368 -26.17 -22.73 -16.48
CA VAL A 368 -25.06 -21.81 -16.19
C VAL A 368 -24.57 -21.07 -17.43
N VAL A 369 -24.86 -21.59 -18.62
CA VAL A 369 -24.26 -21.15 -19.89
C VAL A 369 -24.84 -19.81 -20.31
N ASP A 370 -24.00 -18.94 -20.85
CA ASP A 370 -24.45 -17.67 -21.43
C ASP A 370 -25.46 -17.94 -22.57
N PRO A 371 -26.63 -17.26 -22.59
CA PRO A 371 -27.66 -17.48 -23.62
C PRO A 371 -27.15 -17.34 -25.06
N ILE A 372 -26.17 -16.46 -25.31
CA ILE A 372 -25.62 -16.26 -26.65
C ILE A 372 -24.84 -17.50 -27.08
N LEU A 373 -24.05 -18.09 -26.19
CA LEU A 373 -23.31 -19.34 -26.45
C LEU A 373 -24.25 -20.54 -26.63
N LEU A 374 -25.35 -20.58 -25.87
CA LEU A 374 -26.40 -21.61 -26.03
C LEU A 374 -27.09 -21.57 -27.41
N GLU A 375 -27.19 -20.38 -28.01
CA GLU A 375 -27.77 -20.18 -29.34
C GLU A 375 -26.75 -20.42 -30.47
N SER A 376 -25.47 -20.14 -30.24
CA SER A 376 -24.43 -20.19 -31.28
C SER A 376 -23.62 -21.49 -31.33
N CYS A 377 -23.66 -22.34 -30.29
CA CYS A 377 -22.79 -23.51 -30.16
C CYS A 377 -23.58 -24.81 -29.98
N ASP A 378 -22.96 -25.94 -30.33
CA ASP A 378 -23.54 -27.25 -30.08
C ASP A 378 -23.58 -27.55 -28.57
N LYS A 379 -24.76 -27.93 -28.07
CA LYS A 379 -24.98 -28.18 -26.63
C LYS A 379 -24.10 -29.31 -26.10
N SER A 380 -23.78 -30.31 -26.92
CA SER A 380 -22.91 -31.42 -26.51
C SER A 380 -21.46 -30.96 -26.36
N GLU A 381 -21.01 -30.02 -27.18
CA GLU A 381 -19.67 -29.41 -27.08
C GLU A 381 -19.56 -28.53 -25.84
N VAL A 382 -20.58 -27.70 -25.57
CA VAL A 382 -20.64 -26.89 -24.35
C VAL A 382 -20.59 -27.76 -23.08
N ILE A 383 -21.35 -28.85 -23.06
CA ILE A 383 -21.31 -29.82 -21.95
C ILE A 383 -19.92 -30.44 -21.78
N LYS A 384 -19.20 -30.73 -22.88
CA LYS A 384 -17.80 -31.21 -22.80
C LYS A 384 -16.87 -30.14 -22.22
N CYS A 385 -17.04 -28.87 -22.58
CA CYS A 385 -16.23 -27.79 -22.03
C CYS A 385 -16.50 -27.57 -20.53
N ILE A 386 -17.77 -27.67 -20.08
CA ILE A 386 -18.11 -27.64 -18.66
C ILE A 386 -17.46 -28.82 -17.92
N ASN A 387 -17.50 -30.02 -18.52
CA ASN A 387 -16.84 -31.20 -17.96
C ASN A 387 -15.34 -31.02 -17.79
N VAL A 388 -14.66 -30.51 -18.82
CA VAL A 388 -13.22 -30.21 -18.74
C VAL A 388 -12.97 -29.16 -17.67
N GLY A 389 -13.71 -28.05 -17.66
CA GLY A 389 -13.57 -27.00 -16.64
C GLY A 389 -13.73 -27.52 -15.21
N LEU A 390 -14.72 -28.39 -14.96
CA LEU A 390 -14.93 -29.02 -13.66
C LEU A 390 -13.86 -30.05 -13.32
N LEU A 391 -13.42 -30.88 -14.28
CA LEU A 391 -12.38 -31.90 -14.05
C LEU A 391 -11.04 -31.26 -13.68
N GLU A 392 -10.65 -30.19 -14.39
CA GLU A 392 -9.40 -29.48 -14.11
C GLU A 392 -9.48 -28.68 -12.80
N ALA A 393 -10.63 -28.08 -12.47
CA ALA A 393 -10.83 -27.32 -11.23
C ALA A 393 -11.15 -28.20 -9.99
N ILE A 394 -11.58 -29.45 -10.15
CA ILE A 394 -11.97 -30.34 -9.02
C ILE A 394 -11.02 -31.53 -8.86
N GLY A 395 -10.20 -31.83 -9.88
CA GLY A 395 -9.21 -32.91 -9.88
C GLY A 395 -8.24 -32.89 -8.70
N LEU A 396 -8.05 -31.73 -8.04
CA LEU A 396 -7.17 -31.56 -6.88
C LEU A 396 -7.87 -31.67 -5.51
N LYS A 397 -9.21 -31.54 -5.43
CA LYS A 397 -9.95 -31.69 -4.16
C LYS A 397 -9.95 -33.12 -3.60
N LYS A 398 -9.57 -34.13 -4.39
CA LYS A 398 -9.51 -35.55 -3.96
C LYS A 398 -8.49 -35.84 -2.85
N ARG A 399 -7.52 -34.95 -2.54
CA ARG A 399 -6.45 -35.25 -1.57
C ARG A 399 -6.56 -34.62 -0.18
N LYS A 400 -7.46 -33.67 0.10
CA LYS A 400 -7.50 -33.00 1.42
C LYS A 400 -8.87 -32.83 2.09
N MET A 401 -10.00 -33.11 1.44
CA MET A 401 -11.30 -33.14 2.12
C MET A 401 -11.93 -34.53 2.01
N LYS A 402 -12.12 -35.20 3.15
CA LYS A 402 -12.98 -36.39 3.28
C LYS A 402 -14.43 -35.99 2.94
N LEU A 403 -14.75 -35.88 1.67
CA LEU A 403 -16.12 -35.85 1.18
C LEU A 403 -16.47 -37.26 0.70
N SER A 404 -17.41 -37.91 1.38
CA SER A 404 -17.94 -39.21 1.00
C SER A 404 -18.92 -39.03 -0.16
N VAL A 405 -18.42 -39.03 -1.39
CA VAL A 405 -19.29 -39.03 -2.59
C VAL A 405 -18.71 -40.00 -3.62
N SER A 406 -19.48 -41.04 -3.93
CA SER A 406 -19.20 -42.01 -5.00
C SER A 406 -19.58 -41.43 -6.36
N TRP A 407 -18.71 -41.62 -7.35
CA TRP A 407 -19.00 -41.31 -8.75
C TRP A 407 -20.02 -42.32 -9.32
N PRO A 408 -20.96 -41.91 -10.20
CA PRO A 408 -21.67 -42.85 -11.05
C PRO A 408 -20.69 -43.47 -12.06
N ASP A 409 -20.58 -44.79 -12.05
CA ASP A 409 -19.77 -45.57 -12.99
C ASP A 409 -20.35 -45.50 -14.41
N ARG A 410 -20.16 -44.41 -15.15
CA ARG A 410 -20.31 -44.37 -16.61
C ARG A 410 -19.30 -43.40 -17.21
N ILE A 411 -18.15 -43.95 -17.61
CA ILE A 411 -17.28 -43.40 -18.66
C ILE A 411 -17.87 -43.80 -20.01
#